data_AF-A0A834IB08-F1
#
_entry.id   AF-A0A834IB08-F1
#
_cell.length_a   1.000
_cell.length_b   1.000
_cell.length_c   1.000
_cell.angle_alpha   90.00
_cell.angle_beta   90.00
_cell.angle_gamma   90.00
#
_symmetry.space_group_name_H-M   'P 1'
#
loop_
_entity.id
_entity.type
_entity.pdbx_description
1 polymer ?
#
loop_
_entity_poly.entity_id
_entity_poly.type
_entity_poly.pdbx_seq_one_letter_code
_entity_poly.pdbx_strand_id
1 'polypeptide(L)'
;MLSNDAPKNSLQTFNRNVLDKVKSAVENLEDPEITLDFNRLYETLVKENHISDDTLDEQLCSEIQMPPKLPSGERYQSGSFQDRREGWNQRRPSRRPGLVDLI
;
A
#
# COMPACT_ATOMS: atom_id res chain seq x y z
N MET A 1 13.73 -17.77 -8.39
CA MET A 1 14.53 -17.43 -7.19
C MET A 1 13.83 -16.26 -6.51
N LEU A 2 13.24 -16.50 -5.34
CA LEU A 2 12.71 -15.42 -4.49
C LEU A 2 13.91 -14.80 -3.78
N SER A 3 14.42 -13.71 -4.33
CA SER A 3 15.55 -12.98 -3.75
C SER A 3 15.08 -12.22 -2.52
N ASN A 4 15.48 -12.72 -1.34
CA ASN A 4 15.70 -11.97 -0.10
C ASN A 4 14.70 -10.85 0.24
N ASP A 5 13.53 -11.24 0.73
CA ASP A 5 12.79 -10.47 1.74
C ASP A 5 13.52 -10.58 3.10
N ALA A 6 14.78 -10.17 3.14
CA ALA A 6 15.44 -9.94 4.42
C ALA A 6 14.98 -8.55 4.87
N PRO A 7 14.17 -8.43 5.95
CA PRO A 7 13.85 -7.12 6.49
C PRO A 7 15.18 -6.44 6.77
N LYS A 8 15.43 -5.29 6.13
CA LYS A 8 16.56 -4.46 6.52
C LYS A 8 16.35 -4.19 8.00
N ASN A 9 17.29 -4.63 8.84
CA ASN A 9 17.29 -4.41 10.28
C ASN A 9 17.52 -2.91 10.60
N SER A 10 16.78 -2.01 9.98
CA SER A 10 16.69 -0.63 10.44
C SER A 10 15.75 -0.63 11.62
N LEU A 11 16.29 -0.41 12.82
CA LEU A 11 15.56 -0.14 14.07
C LEU A 11 14.77 1.18 14.00
N GLN A 12 14.33 1.60 12.81
CA GLN A 12 13.51 2.79 12.62
C GLN A 12 12.12 2.50 13.19
N THR A 13 11.72 3.28 14.17
CA THR A 13 10.41 3.15 14.81
C THR A 13 9.64 4.45 14.75
N PHE A 14 10.34 5.59 14.75
CA PHE A 14 9.72 6.92 14.75
C PHE A 14 10.44 7.89 13.82
N ASN A 15 9.69 8.85 13.28
CA ASN A 15 10.25 9.91 12.44
C ASN A 15 10.41 11.18 13.24
N ARG A 16 11.55 11.85 13.05
CA ARG A 16 11.88 13.10 13.72
C ARG A 16 10.82 14.18 13.48
N ASN A 17 10.35 14.29 12.25
CA ASN A 17 9.32 15.26 11.87
C ASN A 17 7.98 15.07 12.62
N VAL A 18 7.63 13.84 13.00
CA VAL A 18 6.44 13.54 13.79
C VAL A 18 6.70 13.86 15.26
N LEU A 19 7.85 13.46 15.80
CA LEU A 19 8.23 13.75 17.18
C LEU A 19 8.28 15.26 17.47
N ASP A 20 8.78 16.08 16.53
CA ASP A 20 8.81 17.54 16.67
C ASP A 20 7.40 18.16 16.71
N LYS A 21 6.46 17.60 15.94
CA LYS A 21 5.04 18.01 15.99
C LYS A 21 4.39 17.63 17.31
N VAL A 22 4.65 16.42 17.80
CA VAL A 22 4.13 15.95 19.10
C VAL A 22 4.72 16.80 20.23
N LYS A 23 6.02 17.10 20.19
CA LYS A 23 6.67 17.99 21.15
C LYS A 23 5.97 19.35 21.20
N SER A 24 5.73 19.95 20.03
CA SER A 24 5.03 21.23 19.94
C SER A 24 3.60 21.14 20.50
N ALA A 25 2.89 20.04 20.25
CA ALA A 25 1.54 19.82 20.79
C ALA A 25 1.54 19.64 22.32
N VAL A 26 2.54 18.97 22.87
CA VAL A 26 2.73 18.77 24.31
C VAL A 26 3.07 20.09 25.01
N GLU A 27 3.93 20.91 24.41
CA GLU A 27 4.23 22.25 24.93
C GLU A 27 3.00 23.17 24.96
N ASN A 28 2.08 23.02 23.99
CA ASN A 28 0.82 23.77 23.95
C ASN A 28 -0.24 23.30 24.96
N LEU A 29 -0.07 22.12 25.57
CA LEU A 29 -0.99 21.57 26.56
C LEU A 29 -0.80 22.18 27.96
N GLU A 30 0.30 22.90 28.19
CA GLU A 30 0.68 23.53 29.48
C GLU A 30 0.67 22.57 30.69
N ASP A 31 0.74 21.26 30.45
CA ASP A 31 0.80 20.24 31.50
C ASP A 31 2.26 19.84 31.76
N PRO A 32 2.81 20.16 32.96
CA PRO A 32 4.20 19.87 33.29
C PRO A 32 4.48 18.37 33.43
N GLU A 33 3.49 17.54 33.77
CA GLU A 33 3.66 16.10 33.94
C GLU A 33 3.84 15.44 32.57
N ILE A 34 2.96 15.77 31.63
CA ILE A 34 3.01 15.26 30.25
C ILE A 34 4.29 15.71 29.54
N THR A 35 4.72 16.96 29.76
CA THR A 35 5.95 17.50 29.17
C THR A 35 7.19 16.74 29.66
N LEU A 36 7.23 16.44 30.95
CA LEU A 36 8.36 15.74 31.57
C LEU A 36 8.44 14.28 31.09
N ASP A 37 7.30 13.60 31.00
CA ASP A 37 7.25 12.22 30.49
C ASP A 37 7.57 12.14 28.99
N PHE A 38 7.11 13.10 28.19
CA PHE A 38 7.49 13.18 26.79
C PHE A 38 9.00 13.33 26.61
N ASN A 39 9.64 14.20 27.39
CA ASN A 39 11.09 14.39 27.32
C ASN A 39 11.87 13.12 27.69
N ARG A 40 11.43 12.40 28.74
CA ARG A 40 12.03 11.10 29.12
C ARG A 40 11.93 10.06 28.01
N LEU A 41 10.76 9.96 27.38
CA LEU A 41 10.55 9.06 26.24
C LEU A 41 11.43 9.46 25.05
N TYR A 42 11.46 10.75 24.72
CA TYR A 42 12.27 11.27 23.62
C TYR A 42 13.76 10.96 23.81
N GLU A 43 14.32 11.20 25.01
CA GLU A 43 15.71 10.86 25.32
C GLU A 43 16.00 9.36 25.17
N THR A 44 15.06 8.51 25.59
CA THR A 44 15.18 7.05 25.45
C THR A 44 15.22 6.64 23.98
N LEU A 45 14.32 7.20 23.16
CA LEU A 45 14.25 6.94 21.72
C LEU A 45 15.51 7.40 20.98
N VAL A 46 16.08 8.55 21.36
CA VAL A 46 17.37 9.04 20.82
C VAL A 46 18.49 8.08 21.19
N LYS A 47 18.57 7.66 22.46
CA LYS A 47 19.64 6.79 22.96
C LYS A 47 19.65 5.42 22.29
N GLU A 48 18.47 4.90 21.96
CA GLU A 48 18.30 3.59 21.33
C GLU A 48 18.35 3.65 19.79
N ASN A 49 18.59 4.83 19.19
CA ASN A 49 18.60 5.07 17.74
C ASN A 49 17.29 4.64 17.05
N HIS A 50 16.15 4.88 17.71
CA HIS A 50 14.82 4.57 17.18
C HIS A 50 14.23 5.69 16.30
N ILE A 51 14.97 6.78 16.11
CA ILE A 51 14.54 7.97 15.38
C ILE A 51 15.20 8.02 14.00
N SER A 52 14.37 8.13 12.96
CA SER A 52 14.81 8.44 11.60
C SER A 52 14.76 9.93 11.31
N ASP A 53 15.72 10.40 10.51
CA ASP A 53 15.69 11.72 9.88
C ASP A 53 14.87 11.74 8.58
N ASP A 54 14.41 10.58 8.09
CA ASP A 54 13.50 10.49 6.94
C ASP A 54 12.15 11.14 7.27
N THR A 55 11.52 11.74 6.26
CA THR A 55 10.16 12.24 6.43
C THR A 55 9.14 11.11 6.38
N LEU A 56 8.03 11.30 7.10
CA LEU A 56 6.88 10.38 7.05
C LEU A 56 6.42 10.10 5.61
N ASP A 57 6.38 11.11 4.75
CA ASP A 57 5.93 10.96 3.36
C ASP A 57 6.91 10.11 2.55
N GLU A 58 8.23 10.29 2.75
CA GLU A 58 9.25 9.46 2.11
C GLU A 58 9.14 7.99 2.52
N GLN A 59 8.89 7.71 3.81
CA GLN A 59 8.67 6.34 4.28
C GLN A 59 7.39 5.74 3.71
N LEU A 60 6.28 6.48 3.71
CA LEU A 60 5.00 5.99 3.17
C LEU A 60 5.05 5.77 1.65
N CYS A 61 5.80 6.60 0.91
CA CYS A 61 5.96 6.46 -0.53
C CYS A 61 7.02 5.43 -0.94
N SER A 62 7.89 4.99 -0.02
CA SER A 62 8.92 3.99 -0.31
C SER A 62 8.35 2.61 -0.69
N GLU A 63 7.15 2.29 -0.20
CA GLU A 63 6.50 0.99 -0.42
C GLU A 63 5.57 0.96 -1.64
N ILE A 64 5.27 2.12 -2.25
CA ILE A 64 4.48 2.18 -3.48
C ILE A 64 5.41 1.89 -4.66
N GLN A 65 5.88 0.64 -4.76
CA GLN A 65 6.49 0.16 -5.99
C GLN A 65 5.48 0.32 -7.11
N MET A 66 5.84 1.10 -8.13
CA MET A 66 5.10 1.14 -9.38
C MET A 66 4.93 -0.31 -9.86
N PRO A 67 3.69 -0.78 -10.11
CA PRO A 67 3.48 -2.13 -10.62
C PRO A 67 4.34 -2.30 -11.88
N PRO A 68 4.94 -3.48 -12.09
CA PRO A 68 5.83 -3.70 -13.21
C PRO A 68 5.12 -3.27 -14.50
N LYS A 69 5.75 -2.36 -15.24
CA LYS A 69 5.27 -1.99 -16.58
C LYS A 69 5.30 -3.26 -17.41
N LEU A 70 4.12 -3.86 -17.60
CA LEU A 70 3.96 -4.96 -18.55
C LEU A 70 4.59 -4.51 -19.87
N PRO A 71 5.44 -5.33 -20.51
CA PRO A 71 6.00 -4.98 -21.79
C PRO A 71 4.85 -4.63 -22.74
N SER A 72 4.99 -3.52 -23.46
CA SER A 72 4.03 -2.93 -24.41
C SER A 72 3.69 -3.82 -25.62
N GLY A 73 3.77 -5.15 -25.48
CA GLY A 73 3.56 -6.14 -26.52
C GLY A 73 2.71 -7.34 -26.08
N GLU A 74 2.49 -7.58 -24.79
CA GLU A 74 1.57 -8.63 -24.35
C GLU A 74 0.15 -8.07 -24.35
N ARG A 75 -0.37 -7.93 -25.57
CA ARG A 75 -1.81 -7.97 -25.80
C ARG A 75 -2.30 -9.23 -25.11
N TYR A 76 -3.04 -9.09 -24.02
CA TYR A 76 -4.02 -10.08 -23.62
C TYR A 76 -4.69 -10.54 -24.92
N GLN A 77 -4.54 -11.82 -25.25
CA GLN A 77 -5.34 -12.43 -26.30
C GLN A 77 -6.78 -12.42 -25.80
N SER A 78 -7.45 -11.27 -25.93
CA SER A 78 -8.88 -11.29 -26.13
C SER A 78 -9.06 -12.17 -27.35
N GLY A 79 -9.78 -13.28 -27.17
CA GLY A 79 -10.08 -14.19 -28.25
C GLY A 79 -10.74 -13.39 -29.37
N SER A 80 -9.95 -13.02 -30.37
CA SER A 80 -10.45 -12.41 -31.58
C SER A 80 -11.21 -13.51 -32.29
N PHE A 81 -12.52 -13.58 -32.05
CA PHE A 81 -13.42 -14.22 -33.00
C PHE A 81 -13.30 -13.43 -34.29
N GLN A 82 -12.51 -13.99 -35.21
CA GLN A 82 -12.49 -13.58 -36.59
C GLN A 82 -13.93 -13.50 -37.06
N ASP A 83 -14.32 -12.30 -37.46
CA ASP A 83 -15.56 -12.02 -38.17
C ASP A 83 -15.45 -12.70 -39.55
N ARG A 84 -15.67 -14.03 -39.56
CA ARG A 84 -15.99 -14.76 -40.78
C ARG A 84 -17.46 -14.49 -41.05
N ARG A 85 -17.66 -13.39 -41.77
CA ARG A 85 -18.72 -13.13 -42.74
C ARG A 85 -19.77 -14.24 -42.80
N GLU A 86 -20.97 -13.87 -42.36
CA GLU A 86 -22.23 -14.18 -43.05
C GLU A 86 -22.43 -15.63 -43.46
N GLY A 87 -22.86 -16.44 -42.51
CA GLY A 87 -23.44 -17.76 -42.75
C GLY A 87 -24.77 -17.87 -42.05
N TRP A 88 -25.83 -17.57 -42.80
CA TRP A 88 -27.22 -17.75 -42.43
C TRP A 88 -27.46 -19.12 -41.78
N ASN A 89 -28.36 -19.16 -40.80
CA ASN A 89 -28.80 -20.35 -40.04
C ASN A 89 -27.94 -20.71 -38.83
N GLN A 90 -28.38 -20.29 -37.63
CA GLN A 90 -28.80 -21.23 -36.59
C GLN A 90 -29.34 -20.49 -35.37
N ARG A 91 -30.67 -20.59 -35.20
CA ARG A 91 -31.39 -20.21 -33.98
C ARG A 91 -30.83 -21.02 -32.81
N ARG A 92 -30.05 -20.39 -31.91
CA ARG A 92 -29.69 -21.02 -30.63
C ARG A 92 -30.89 -20.89 -29.66
N PRO A 93 -31.38 -21.99 -29.05
CA PRO A 93 -32.50 -21.91 -28.13
C PRO A 93 -32.09 -21.20 -26.84
N SER A 94 -32.90 -20.23 -26.42
CA SER A 94 -32.70 -19.38 -25.24
C SER A 94 -33.05 -20.10 -23.92
N ARG A 95 -32.46 -21.27 -23.65
CA ARG A 95 -32.64 -21.94 -22.35
C ARG A 95 -31.29 -22.22 -21.71
N ARG A 96 -30.92 -21.37 -20.75
CA ARG A 96 -29.83 -21.61 -19.80
C ARG A 96 -30.28 -22.65 -18.77
N PRO A 97 -29.48 -23.68 -18.46
CA PRO A 97 -29.77 -24.56 -17.32
C PRO A 97 -29.89 -23.74 -16.03
N GLY A 98 -30.94 -23.97 -15.25
CA GLY A 98 -31.16 -23.28 -13.96
C GLY A 98 -32.10 -22.06 -13.97
N LEU A 99 -32.64 -21.65 -15.12
CA LEU A 99 -33.66 -20.56 -15.17
C LEU A 99 -35.10 -21.07 -15.00
N VAL A 100 -35.32 -22.40 -15.01
CA VAL A 100 -36.66 -23.01 -14.89
C VAL A 100 -37.09 -23.14 -13.42
N ASP A 101 -36.14 -23.16 -12.49
CA ASP A 101 -36.42 -23.37 -11.05
C ASP A 101 -36.69 -22.06 -10.29
N LEU A 102 -36.74 -20.92 -10.99
CA LEU A 102 -36.93 -19.59 -10.43
C LEU A 102 -38.33 -19.00 -10.67
N ILE A 103 -39.25 -19.79 -11.26
CA ILE A 103 -40.65 -19.40 -11.54
C ILE A 103 -41.58 -20.40 -10.87
#